data_AF-A0AAP2FNW8-F1
#
_entry.id   AF-A0AAP2FNW8-F1
#
_cell.length_a   1.000
_cell.length_b   1.000
_cell.length_c   1.000
_cell.angle_alpha   90.00
_cell.angle_beta   90.00
_cell.angle_gamma   90.00
#
_symmetry.space_group_name_H-M   'P 1'
#
loop_
_entity.id
_entity.type
_entity.pdbx_description
1 polymer ?
#
loop_
_entity_poly.entity_id
_entity_poly.type
_entity_poly.pdbx_seq_one_letter_code
_entity_poly.pdbx_strand_id
1 'polypeptide(L)'
;MSNIVLMNYDDHSFPFTADCWFNATVAAKHHGKLPKDWLKTEATKIYIAELADELGIVGSGVKEDFPPLLVRVEKGRNGGTWLHPELAVEFARWLSVKFARACDRHIKNLLLSKNFQLTEEQVVGMMVCQQPTSWEKRFKEPFYQALSKMSGLPYFGHVGGCPALFGQITARWVYGVALPDYVYQAAKQAAGNSKEKIHQHLKPDALEKVEQQLIAVTNIASCSIDQKDFEARCMAAFPVKGQMKLLYAAA
;
A
#
# COMPACT_ATOMS: atom_id res chain seq x y z
N MET A 1 -21.93 -18.77 -12.15
CA MET A 1 -21.38 -19.75 -11.18
C MET A 1 -20.49 -18.96 -10.24
N SER A 2 -20.91 -18.77 -8.99
CA SER A 2 -20.24 -17.88 -8.05
C SER A 2 -19.05 -18.59 -7.41
N ASN A 3 -17.84 -18.02 -7.52
CA ASN A 3 -16.65 -18.54 -6.86
C ASN A 3 -16.83 -18.52 -5.34
N ILE A 4 -16.80 -19.69 -4.70
CA ILE A 4 -16.86 -19.82 -3.24
C ILE A 4 -15.43 -19.78 -2.71
N VAL A 5 -15.14 -18.88 -1.79
CA VAL A 5 -13.86 -18.83 -1.07
C VAL A 5 -14.05 -19.53 0.27
N LEU A 6 -13.20 -20.51 0.58
CA LEU A 6 -13.27 -21.28 1.82
C LEU A 6 -12.29 -20.72 2.85
N MET A 7 -12.80 -20.34 4.03
CA MET A 7 -11.96 -20.07 5.19
C MET A 7 -11.88 -21.33 6.05
N ASN A 8 -10.68 -21.91 6.20
CA ASN A 8 -10.48 -23.07 7.06
C ASN A 8 -10.19 -22.63 8.51
N TYR A 9 -10.95 -23.16 9.46
CA TYR A 9 -10.76 -22.95 10.90
C TYR A 9 -11.25 -24.19 11.68
N ASP A 10 -10.41 -24.70 12.59
CA ASP A 10 -10.74 -25.83 13.48
C ASP A 10 -11.20 -27.09 12.70
N ASP A 11 -10.47 -27.44 11.63
CA ASP A 11 -10.78 -28.52 10.68
C ASP A 11 -12.13 -28.40 9.93
N HIS A 12 -12.76 -27.22 9.99
CA HIS A 12 -13.99 -26.90 9.26
C HIS A 12 -13.75 -25.78 8.24
N SER A 13 -14.40 -25.90 7.08
CA SER A 13 -14.39 -24.87 6.05
C SER A 13 -15.67 -24.04 6.11
N PHE A 14 -15.51 -22.73 6.26
CA PHE A 14 -16.61 -21.77 6.24
C PHE A 14 -16.71 -21.15 4.83
N PRO A 15 -17.84 -21.37 4.12
CA PRO A 15 -18.01 -20.85 2.77
C PRO A 15 -18.35 -19.37 2.80
N PHE A 16 -17.58 -18.59 2.05
CA PHE A 16 -17.91 -17.24 1.64
C PHE A 16 -18.37 -17.28 0.18
N THR A 17 -19.44 -16.55 -0.15
CA THR A 17 -19.80 -16.37 -1.57
C THR A 17 -18.77 -15.48 -2.28
N ALA A 18 -18.84 -15.38 -3.61
CA ALA A 18 -17.97 -14.51 -4.40
C ALA A 18 -18.07 -13.02 -3.99
N ASP A 19 -19.26 -12.63 -3.53
CA ASP A 19 -19.56 -11.30 -2.99
C ASP A 19 -19.29 -11.22 -1.47
N CYS A 20 -18.51 -12.17 -0.94
CA CYS A 20 -18.10 -12.29 0.45
C CYS A 20 -19.25 -12.47 1.47
N TRP A 21 -20.45 -12.88 1.05
CA TRP A 21 -21.54 -13.15 2.00
C TRP A 21 -21.21 -14.37 2.86
N PHE A 22 -21.47 -14.23 4.15
CA PHE A 22 -21.08 -15.18 5.17
C PHE A 22 -22.27 -16.04 5.62
N ASN A 23 -22.15 -17.38 5.57
CA ASN A 23 -23.19 -18.27 6.08
C ASN A 23 -23.16 -18.32 7.61
N ALA A 24 -23.98 -17.48 8.24
CA ALA A 24 -24.06 -17.35 9.69
C ALA A 24 -24.60 -18.61 10.37
N THR A 25 -25.49 -19.35 9.70
CA THR A 25 -26.06 -20.58 10.26
C THR A 25 -25.00 -21.66 10.47
N VAL A 26 -24.11 -21.86 9.50
CA VAL A 26 -23.01 -22.84 9.60
C VAL A 26 -22.06 -22.46 10.75
N ALA A 27 -21.66 -21.18 10.81
CA ALA A 27 -20.77 -20.69 11.86
C ALA A 27 -21.40 -20.73 13.25
N ALA A 28 -22.66 -20.31 13.40
CA ALA A 28 -23.35 -20.35 14.68
C ALA A 28 -23.49 -21.79 15.20
N LYS A 29 -23.84 -22.73 14.32
CA LYS A 29 -23.98 -24.14 14.67
C LYS A 29 -22.68 -24.73 15.22
N HIS A 30 -21.54 -24.39 14.62
CA HIS A 30 -20.22 -24.81 15.12
C HIS A 30 -19.96 -24.32 16.56
N HIS A 31 -20.48 -23.15 16.92
CA HIS A 31 -20.33 -22.57 18.25
C HIS A 31 -21.52 -22.82 19.19
N GLY A 32 -22.46 -23.70 18.83
CA GLY A 32 -23.65 -24.01 19.64
C GLY A 32 -24.61 -22.83 19.82
N LYS A 33 -24.61 -21.88 18.87
CA LYS A 33 -25.39 -20.64 18.89
C LYS A 33 -26.37 -20.57 17.72
N LEU A 34 -27.29 -19.60 17.76
CA LEU A 34 -28.22 -19.34 16.66
C LEU A 34 -28.09 -17.88 16.17
N PRO A 35 -28.05 -17.62 14.84
CA PRO A 35 -27.93 -16.25 14.31
C PRO A 35 -29.06 -15.32 14.77
N LYS A 36 -30.27 -15.87 14.95
CA LYS A 36 -31.44 -15.15 15.44
C LYS A 36 -31.22 -14.51 16.83
N ASP A 37 -30.36 -15.11 17.66
CA ASP A 37 -30.11 -14.63 19.02
C ASP A 37 -29.17 -13.40 18.98
N TRP A 38 -28.21 -13.39 18.05
CA TRP A 38 -27.37 -12.23 17.79
C TRP A 38 -28.16 -11.05 17.22
N LEU A 39 -29.01 -11.32 16.22
CA LEU A 39 -29.86 -10.31 15.58
C LEU A 39 -30.80 -9.61 16.57
N LYS A 40 -31.19 -10.28 17.65
CA LYS A 40 -32.04 -9.69 18.70
C LYS A 40 -31.30 -8.73 19.63
N THR A 41 -29.97 -8.73 19.65
CA THR A 41 -29.23 -7.88 20.57
C THR A 41 -29.33 -6.42 20.16
N GLU A 42 -29.44 -5.53 21.15
CA GLU A 42 -29.57 -4.09 20.89
C GLU A 42 -28.35 -3.52 20.16
N ALA A 43 -27.14 -3.96 20.53
CA ALA A 43 -25.91 -3.59 19.86
C ALA A 43 -25.93 -3.96 18.36
N THR A 44 -26.44 -5.13 18.00
CA THR A 44 -26.55 -5.55 16.60
C THR A 44 -27.56 -4.71 15.83
N LYS A 45 -28.70 -4.35 16.44
CA LYS A 45 -29.69 -3.48 15.79
C LYS A 45 -29.12 -2.09 15.51
N ILE A 46 -28.43 -1.49 16.50
CA ILE A 46 -27.76 -0.20 16.34
C ILE A 46 -26.71 -0.29 15.21
N TYR A 47 -25.88 -1.32 15.22
CA TYR A 47 -24.85 -1.52 14.20
C TYR A 47 -25.44 -1.67 12.79
N ILE A 48 -26.51 -2.45 12.64
CA ILE A 48 -27.19 -2.65 11.35
C ILE A 48 -27.85 -1.35 10.86
N ALA A 49 -28.42 -0.55 11.76
CA ALA A 49 -29.02 0.74 11.41
C ALA A 49 -27.97 1.72 10.88
N GLU A 50 -26.84 1.86 11.59
CA GLU A 50 -25.73 2.71 11.15
C GLU A 50 -25.19 2.26 9.77
N LEU A 51 -24.97 0.95 9.62
CA LEU A 51 -24.50 0.38 8.36
C LEU A 51 -25.49 0.59 7.21
N ALA A 52 -26.80 0.51 7.47
CA ALA A 52 -27.82 0.76 6.47
C ALA A 52 -27.82 2.23 6.01
N ASP A 53 -27.67 3.17 6.95
CA ASP A 53 -27.60 4.60 6.67
C ASP A 53 -26.34 4.96 5.87
N GLU A 54 -25.16 4.45 6.25
CA GLU A 54 -23.91 4.65 5.52
C GLU A 54 -23.98 4.14 4.07
N LEU A 55 -24.62 3.00 3.86
CA LEU A 55 -24.79 2.40 2.53
C LEU A 55 -25.95 3.03 1.73
N GLY A 56 -26.65 4.02 2.27
CA GLY A 56 -27.80 4.66 1.62
C GLY A 56 -28.97 3.69 1.41
N ILE A 57 -29.05 2.62 2.20
CA ILE A 57 -30.15 1.66 2.16
C ILE A 57 -31.34 2.33 2.85
N VAL A 58 -32.14 3.05 2.07
CA VAL A 58 -33.38 3.68 2.53
C VAL A 58 -34.19 2.60 3.25
N GLY A 59 -34.46 2.83 4.54
CA GLY A 59 -35.24 1.94 5.39
C GLY A 59 -36.52 1.54 4.66
N SER A 60 -36.50 0.39 4.01
CA SER A 60 -37.67 -0.13 3.32
C SER A 60 -38.70 -0.32 4.42
N GLY A 61 -39.86 0.34 4.32
CA GLY A 61 -40.98 0.29 5.27
C GLY A 61 -41.59 -1.12 5.36
N VAL A 62 -40.76 -2.11 5.65
CA VAL A 62 -41.05 -3.52 5.73
C VAL A 62 -41.02 -3.86 7.20
N LYS A 63 -42.01 -4.63 7.65
CA LYS A 63 -42.21 -5.11 9.02
C LYS A 63 -41.10 -6.03 9.55
N GLU A 64 -39.91 -5.99 8.98
CA GLU A 64 -38.78 -6.85 9.32
C GLU A 64 -37.72 -6.02 10.04
N ASP A 65 -37.18 -6.55 11.15
CA ASP A 65 -36.22 -5.86 12.02
C ASP A 65 -34.89 -5.48 11.30
N PHE A 66 -34.63 -6.00 10.09
CA PHE A 66 -33.36 -5.81 9.37
C PHE A 66 -33.55 -5.74 7.84
N PRO A 67 -32.72 -4.96 7.09
CA PRO A 67 -32.81 -4.89 5.63
C PRO A 67 -32.39 -6.21 4.94
N PRO A 68 -33.13 -6.70 3.92
CA PRO A 68 -32.76 -7.91 3.14
C PRO A 68 -31.42 -7.78 2.41
N LEU A 69 -30.97 -6.55 2.17
CA LEU A 69 -29.66 -6.23 1.59
C LEU A 69 -28.50 -6.50 2.56
N LEU A 70 -28.77 -6.57 3.86
CA LEU A 70 -27.78 -6.83 4.90
C LEU A 70 -27.90 -8.23 5.50
N VAL A 71 -29.13 -8.74 5.64
CA VAL A 71 -29.42 -10.07 6.19
C VAL A 71 -30.36 -10.81 5.27
N ARG A 72 -29.91 -11.94 4.72
CA ARG A 72 -30.74 -12.81 3.86
C ARG A 72 -31.09 -14.08 4.61
N VAL A 73 -32.39 -14.38 4.67
CA VAL A 73 -32.88 -15.62 5.26
C VAL A 73 -33.47 -16.48 4.15
N GLU A 74 -32.76 -17.54 3.78
CA GLU A 74 -33.20 -18.48 2.76
C GLU A 74 -33.80 -19.71 3.43
N LYS A 75 -34.98 -20.15 2.97
CA LYS A 75 -35.66 -21.36 3.46
C LYS A 75 -35.35 -22.54 2.52
N GLY A 76 -35.22 -23.74 3.06
CA GLY A 76 -35.07 -24.98 2.28
C GLY A 76 -33.87 -25.83 2.69
N ARG A 77 -33.58 -26.89 1.91
CA ARG A 77 -32.54 -27.90 2.22
C ARG A 77 -31.12 -27.32 2.29
N ASN A 78 -30.86 -26.24 1.54
CA ASN A 78 -29.62 -25.47 1.56
C ASN A 78 -29.83 -24.05 2.13
N GLY A 79 -30.94 -23.83 2.85
CA GLY A 79 -31.28 -22.54 3.44
C GLY A 79 -30.36 -22.17 4.61
N GLY A 80 -30.37 -20.90 4.96
CA GLY A 80 -29.55 -20.35 6.04
C GLY A 80 -29.74 -18.85 6.20
N THR A 81 -29.20 -18.33 7.29
CA THR A 81 -29.01 -16.89 7.49
C THR A 81 -27.67 -16.52 6.90
N TRP A 82 -27.70 -15.68 5.88
CA TRP A 82 -26.53 -15.13 5.24
C TRP A 82 -26.38 -13.66 5.63
N LEU A 83 -25.16 -13.28 6.01
CA LEU A 83 -24.84 -11.93 6.44
C LEU A 83 -23.97 -11.23 5.39
N HIS A 84 -24.22 -9.93 5.23
CA HIS A 84 -23.35 -9.03 4.49
C HIS A 84 -21.91 -9.10 5.02
N PRO A 85 -20.88 -8.96 4.16
CA PRO A 85 -19.47 -9.04 4.56
C PRO A 85 -19.11 -8.15 5.76
N GLU A 86 -19.68 -6.94 5.82
CA GLU A 86 -19.41 -5.98 6.90
C GLU A 86 -20.02 -6.40 8.24
N LEU A 87 -21.05 -7.26 8.24
CA LEU A 87 -21.60 -7.86 9.45
C LEU A 87 -20.84 -9.11 9.89
N ALA A 88 -20.02 -9.72 9.03
CA ALA A 88 -19.36 -11.00 9.30
C ALA A 88 -18.38 -10.90 10.47
N VAL A 89 -17.65 -9.79 10.59
CA VAL A 89 -16.65 -9.58 11.66
C VAL A 89 -17.32 -9.39 13.01
N GLU A 90 -18.36 -8.55 13.09
CA GLU A 90 -19.12 -8.37 14.33
C GLU A 90 -19.81 -9.65 14.78
N PHE A 91 -20.37 -10.40 13.83
CA PHE A 91 -20.94 -11.70 14.11
C PHE A 91 -19.90 -12.69 14.63
N ALA A 92 -18.71 -12.75 14.03
CA ALA A 92 -17.63 -13.61 14.48
C ALA A 92 -17.18 -13.30 15.92
N ARG A 93 -17.13 -12.00 16.30
CA ARG A 93 -16.83 -11.56 17.67
C ARG A 93 -17.87 -12.05 18.67
N TRP A 94 -19.14 -11.99 18.31
CA TRP A 94 -20.21 -12.52 19.15
C TRP A 94 -20.15 -14.04 19.30
N LEU A 95 -19.75 -14.77 18.26
CA LEU A 95 -19.59 -16.22 18.34
C LEU A 95 -18.48 -16.62 19.32
N SER A 96 -17.28 -16.10 19.14
CA SER A 96 -16.11 -16.40 19.97
C SER A 96 -14.96 -15.45 19.65
N VAL A 97 -14.26 -14.99 20.70
CA VAL A 97 -13.02 -14.21 20.53
C VAL A 97 -11.98 -14.96 19.70
N LYS A 98 -11.84 -16.28 19.89
CA LYS A 98 -10.88 -17.11 19.14
C LYS A 98 -11.26 -17.19 17.65
N PHE A 99 -12.54 -17.33 17.35
CA PHE A 99 -13.05 -17.38 15.97
C PHE A 99 -12.89 -16.02 15.27
N ALA A 100 -13.25 -14.93 15.94
CA ALA A 100 -13.06 -13.57 15.42
C ALA A 100 -11.59 -13.28 15.07
N ARG A 101 -10.66 -13.66 15.95
CA ARG A 101 -9.22 -13.52 15.69
C ARG A 101 -8.75 -14.33 14.48
N ALA A 102 -9.36 -15.48 14.22
CA ALA A 102 -9.08 -16.25 13.02
C ALA A 102 -9.63 -15.57 11.76
N CYS A 103 -10.85 -15.00 11.83
CA CYS A 103 -11.44 -14.21 10.74
C CYS A 103 -10.57 -12.98 10.44
N ASP A 104 -10.16 -12.22 11.46
CA ASP A 104 -9.25 -11.07 11.31
C ASP A 104 -7.95 -11.48 10.62
N ARG A 105 -7.34 -12.60 11.04
CA ARG A 105 -6.10 -13.11 10.44
C ARG A 105 -6.32 -13.56 8.99
N HIS A 106 -7.46 -14.18 8.68
CA HIS A 106 -7.79 -14.57 7.33
C HIS A 106 -8.01 -13.36 6.42
N ILE A 107 -8.75 -12.35 6.88
CA ILE A 107 -8.93 -11.07 6.17
C ILE A 107 -7.60 -10.37 5.98
N LYS A 108 -6.75 -10.29 7.02
CA LYS A 108 -5.39 -9.74 6.89
C LYS A 108 -4.56 -10.49 5.87
N ASN A 109 -4.58 -11.82 5.90
CA ASN A 109 -3.87 -12.63 4.92
C ASN A 109 -4.43 -12.45 3.51
N LEU A 110 -5.75 -12.27 3.35
CA LEU A 110 -6.38 -11.93 2.07
C LEU A 110 -5.95 -10.55 1.57
N LEU A 111 -5.87 -9.55 2.44
CA LEU A 111 -5.37 -8.21 2.12
C LEU A 111 -3.87 -8.18 1.80
N LEU A 112 -3.09 -9.04 2.44
CA LEU A 112 -1.65 -9.19 2.16
C LEU A 112 -1.37 -10.04 0.92
N SER A 113 -2.21 -11.04 0.63
CA SER A 113 -2.06 -11.96 -0.50
C SER A 113 -2.62 -11.40 -1.81
N LYS A 114 -3.71 -10.62 -1.75
CA LYS A 114 -4.06 -9.72 -2.83
C LYS A 114 -3.02 -8.59 -2.80
N ASN A 115 -2.01 -8.67 -3.67
CA ASN A 115 -1.15 -7.53 -3.97
C ASN A 115 -2.03 -6.29 -4.16
N PHE A 116 -2.11 -5.45 -3.14
CA PHE A 116 -2.78 -4.15 -3.23
C PHE A 116 -1.89 -3.34 -4.17
N GLN A 117 -2.18 -3.43 -5.47
CA GLN A 117 -1.62 -2.49 -6.44
C GLN A 117 -2.31 -1.17 -6.13
N LEU A 118 -1.71 -0.44 -5.19
CA LEU A 118 -2.02 0.95 -4.97
C LEU A 118 -1.98 1.63 -6.35
N THR A 119 -3.04 2.36 -6.68
CA THR A 119 -3.05 3.11 -7.93
C THR A 119 -1.88 4.11 -7.90
N GLU A 120 -1.38 4.51 -9.07
CA GLU A 120 -0.29 5.48 -9.14
C GLU A 120 -0.63 6.75 -8.35
N GLU A 121 -1.89 7.20 -8.41
CA GLU A 121 -2.44 8.33 -7.63
C GLU A 121 -2.35 8.12 -6.12
N GLN A 122 -2.70 6.93 -5.62
CA GLN A 122 -2.60 6.62 -4.19
C GLN A 122 -1.14 6.63 -3.72
N VAL A 123 -0.22 6.09 -4.52
CA VAL A 123 1.21 6.11 -4.19
C VAL A 123 1.78 7.53 -4.24
N VAL A 124 1.37 8.35 -5.22
CA VAL A 124 1.71 9.79 -5.26
C VAL A 124 1.22 10.49 -4.00
N GLY A 125 -0.04 10.28 -3.60
CA GLY A 125 -0.60 10.85 -2.37
C GLY A 125 0.15 10.44 -1.11
N MET A 126 0.78 9.26 -1.09
CA MET A 126 1.59 8.77 0.02
C MET A 126 3.04 9.26 0.01
N MET A 127 3.58 9.71 -1.13
CA MET A 127 5.00 10.09 -1.24
C MET A 127 5.23 11.57 -1.53
N VAL A 128 4.23 12.28 -2.06
CA VAL A 128 4.31 13.69 -2.47
C VAL A 128 3.46 14.56 -1.55
N CYS A 129 4.00 15.68 -1.09
CA CYS A 129 3.29 16.67 -0.29
C CYS A 129 2.42 17.58 -1.17
N GLN A 130 1.20 17.89 -0.73
CA GLN A 130 0.35 18.87 -1.42
C GLN A 130 0.89 20.31 -1.29
N GLN A 131 1.62 20.61 -0.21
CA GLN A 131 2.30 21.87 0.03
C GLN A 131 3.79 21.62 0.31
N PRO A 132 4.71 22.49 -0.15
CA PRO A 132 6.14 22.29 0.04
C PRO A 132 6.53 22.39 1.52
N THR A 133 7.43 21.52 1.96
CA THR A 133 8.04 21.64 3.29
C THR A 133 9.10 22.75 3.32
N SER A 134 9.46 23.21 4.52
CA SER A 134 10.56 24.14 4.74
C SER A 134 11.85 23.66 4.06
N TRP A 135 12.55 24.57 3.40
CA TRP A 135 13.76 24.24 2.65
C TRP A 135 14.91 23.81 3.57
N GLU A 136 15.56 22.70 3.22
CA GLU A 136 16.78 22.23 3.87
C GLU A 136 17.82 21.79 2.83
N LYS A 137 19.10 22.16 3.05
CA LYS A 137 20.20 21.77 2.15
C LYS A 137 20.54 20.28 2.31
N ARG A 138 19.87 19.42 1.54
CA ARG A 138 20.08 17.95 1.56
C ARG A 138 21.26 17.48 0.71
N PHE A 139 21.46 18.09 -0.46
CA PHE A 139 22.63 17.83 -1.29
C PHE A 139 23.83 18.62 -0.75
N LYS A 140 24.65 17.95 0.07
CA LYS A 140 25.84 18.54 0.73
C LYS A 140 27.07 18.46 -0.18
N GLU A 141 28.10 19.24 0.16
CA GLU A 141 29.36 19.32 -0.60
C GLU A 141 30.05 17.98 -0.88
N PRO A 142 30.08 16.99 0.03
CA PRO A 142 30.74 15.71 -0.24
C PRO A 142 30.21 15.01 -1.50
N PHE A 143 28.91 15.13 -1.76
CA PHE A 143 28.30 14.59 -2.98
C PHE A 143 28.88 15.25 -4.23
N TYR A 144 28.89 16.58 -4.29
CA TYR A 144 29.38 17.31 -5.47
C TYR A 144 30.89 17.20 -5.65
N GLN A 145 31.65 17.11 -4.56
CA GLN A 145 33.09 16.84 -4.61
C GLN A 145 33.38 15.46 -5.18
N ALA A 146 32.62 14.43 -4.78
CA ALA A 146 32.75 13.09 -5.34
C ALA A 146 32.44 13.07 -6.84
N LEU A 147 31.38 13.77 -7.27
CA LEU A 147 31.04 13.90 -8.69
C LEU A 147 32.11 14.63 -9.50
N SER A 148 32.60 15.75 -8.99
CA SER A 148 33.68 16.56 -9.59
C SER A 148 34.96 15.74 -9.78
N LYS A 149 35.38 15.01 -8.73
CA LYS A 149 36.57 14.16 -8.76
C LYS A 149 36.47 13.06 -9.82
N MET A 150 35.34 12.37 -9.85
CA MET A 150 35.09 11.25 -10.75
C MET A 150 34.89 11.68 -12.21
N SER A 151 34.21 12.80 -12.46
CA SER A 151 33.92 13.27 -13.82
C SER A 151 35.03 14.16 -14.40
N GLY A 152 35.99 14.60 -13.58
CA GLY A 152 37.01 15.57 -13.95
C GLY A 152 36.47 16.97 -14.27
N LEU A 153 35.22 17.27 -13.88
CA LEU A 153 34.60 18.57 -14.14
C LEU A 153 34.78 19.48 -12.94
N PRO A 154 35.21 20.74 -13.13
CA PRO A 154 35.42 21.65 -12.01
C PRO A 154 34.10 21.96 -11.30
N TYR A 155 34.14 21.96 -9.97
CA TYR A 155 33.03 22.38 -9.11
C TYR A 155 33.56 23.34 -8.04
N PHE A 156 33.15 24.60 -8.14
CA PHE A 156 33.54 25.68 -7.21
C PHE A 156 32.34 26.09 -6.34
N GLY A 157 31.61 25.09 -5.82
CA GLY A 157 30.34 25.33 -5.17
C GLY A 157 29.23 25.66 -6.16
N HIS A 158 28.18 26.32 -5.68
CA HIS A 158 27.05 26.73 -6.53
C HIS A 158 27.26 28.10 -7.22
N VAL A 159 28.46 28.67 -7.11
CA VAL A 159 28.81 29.94 -7.76
C VAL A 159 29.16 29.65 -9.22
N GLY A 160 28.41 30.22 -10.17
CA GLY A 160 28.59 29.97 -11.61
C GLY A 160 27.78 28.80 -12.19
N GLY A 161 26.96 28.15 -11.35
CA GLY A 161 26.10 27.04 -11.77
C GLY A 161 26.72 25.67 -11.57
N CYS A 162 25.89 24.64 -11.66
CA CYS A 162 26.29 23.25 -11.50
C CYS A 162 26.40 22.60 -12.90
N PRO A 163 27.44 21.78 -13.17
CA PRO A 163 27.53 21.06 -14.44
C PRO A 163 26.25 20.25 -14.74
N ALA A 164 25.80 20.26 -15.99
CA ALA A 164 24.58 19.55 -16.41
C ALA A 164 24.65 18.05 -16.08
N LEU A 165 25.85 17.46 -16.16
CA LEU A 165 26.11 16.08 -15.80
C LEU A 165 25.69 15.74 -14.37
N PHE A 166 25.89 16.65 -13.41
CA PHE A 166 25.55 16.38 -12.01
C PHE A 166 24.03 16.32 -11.83
N GLY A 167 23.30 17.16 -12.57
CA GLY A 167 21.84 17.10 -12.64
C GLY A 167 21.35 15.78 -13.26
N GLN A 168 22.00 15.30 -14.33
CA GLN A 168 21.68 14.02 -14.97
C GLN A 168 21.93 12.83 -14.04
N ILE A 169 23.08 12.80 -13.35
CA ILE A 169 23.42 11.78 -12.36
C ILE A 169 22.41 11.79 -11.21
N THR A 170 22.06 12.98 -10.71
CA THR A 170 21.09 13.12 -9.62
C THR A 170 19.70 12.64 -10.04
N ALA A 171 19.23 13.00 -11.24
CA ALA A 171 17.94 12.55 -11.76
C ALA A 171 17.90 11.02 -11.94
N ARG A 172 18.95 10.44 -12.51
CA ARG A 172 18.98 9.00 -12.86
C ARG A 172 19.24 8.10 -11.66
N TRP A 173 20.29 8.39 -10.89
CA TRP A 173 20.82 7.48 -9.88
C TRP A 173 20.37 7.78 -8.46
N VAL A 174 19.95 9.01 -8.18
CA VAL A 174 19.37 9.36 -6.88
C VAL A 174 17.85 9.27 -6.95
N TYR A 175 17.20 10.12 -7.74
CA TYR A 175 15.74 10.14 -7.80
C TYR A 175 15.14 8.92 -8.50
N GLY A 176 15.65 8.55 -9.68
CA GLY A 176 15.11 7.43 -10.47
C GLY A 176 15.27 6.05 -9.83
N VAL A 177 16.21 5.90 -8.90
CA VAL A 177 16.36 4.67 -8.11
C VAL A 177 15.55 4.72 -6.82
N ALA A 178 15.53 5.87 -6.14
CA ALA A 178 14.84 6.01 -4.85
C ALA A 178 13.31 6.06 -4.97
N LEU A 179 12.77 6.55 -6.08
CA LEU A 179 11.35 6.82 -6.28
C LEU A 179 10.81 6.14 -7.55
N PRO A 180 9.55 5.68 -7.55
CA PRO A 180 8.87 5.28 -8.78
C PRO A 180 8.79 6.46 -9.78
N ASP A 181 8.88 6.16 -11.08
CA ASP A 181 8.90 7.20 -12.14
C ASP A 181 7.74 8.20 -12.01
N TYR A 182 6.52 7.71 -11.79
CA TYR A 182 5.32 8.55 -11.68
C TYR A 182 5.37 9.48 -10.43
N VAL A 183 5.97 9.03 -9.32
CA VAL A 183 6.17 9.85 -8.11
C VAL A 183 7.19 10.95 -8.39
N TYR A 184 8.30 10.60 -9.05
CA TYR A 184 9.32 11.57 -9.41
C TYR A 184 8.78 12.63 -10.37
N GLN A 185 8.00 12.23 -11.39
CA GLN A 185 7.38 13.17 -12.32
C GLN A 185 6.38 14.09 -11.60
N ALA A 186 5.54 13.56 -10.71
CA ALA A 186 4.61 14.38 -9.92
C ALA A 186 5.34 15.42 -9.06
N ALA A 187 6.39 15.01 -8.33
CA ALA A 187 7.21 15.92 -7.53
C ALA A 187 7.95 16.96 -8.39
N LYS A 188 8.41 16.56 -9.59
CA LYS A 188 9.06 17.46 -10.55
C LYS A 188 8.09 18.48 -11.14
N GLN A 189 6.86 18.09 -11.46
CA GLN A 189 5.81 18.99 -11.92
C GLN A 189 5.41 20.00 -10.84
N ALA A 190 5.27 19.53 -9.59
CA ALA A 190 4.99 20.39 -8.45
C ALA A 190 6.08 21.46 -8.26
N ALA A 191 7.36 21.07 -8.35
CA ALA A 191 8.49 21.98 -8.23
C ALA A 191 8.70 22.89 -9.46
N GLY A 192 8.34 22.44 -10.66
CA GLY A 192 8.55 23.18 -11.91
C GLY A 192 7.72 24.46 -12.01
N ASN A 193 6.63 24.55 -11.25
CA ASN A 193 5.75 25.71 -11.19
C ASN A 193 6.18 26.75 -10.13
N SER A 194 7.25 26.49 -9.38
CA SER A 194 7.73 27.33 -8.28
C SER A 194 9.26 27.48 -8.30
N LYS A 195 9.82 28.35 -7.44
CA LYS A 195 11.29 28.44 -7.23
C LYS A 195 11.82 27.29 -6.35
N GLU A 196 11.01 26.26 -6.12
CA GLU A 196 11.22 25.23 -5.11
C GLU A 196 12.01 24.04 -5.67
N LYS A 197 12.54 23.21 -4.78
CA LYS A 197 13.30 22.01 -5.14
C LYS A 197 12.41 20.78 -5.06
N ILE A 198 12.67 19.79 -5.91
CA ILE A 198 11.90 18.53 -5.99
C ILE A 198 11.74 17.86 -4.62
N HIS A 199 12.79 17.86 -3.79
CA HIS A 199 12.75 17.25 -2.45
C HIS A 199 11.85 18.01 -1.45
N GLN A 200 11.50 19.27 -1.68
CA GLN A 200 10.54 19.98 -0.82
C GLN A 200 9.11 19.47 -0.98
N HIS A 201 8.82 18.77 -2.08
CA HIS A 201 7.51 18.17 -2.33
C HIS A 201 7.47 16.68 -1.97
N LEU A 202 8.47 16.15 -1.28
CA LEU A 202 8.50 14.75 -0.85
C LEU A 202 8.13 14.64 0.64
N LYS A 203 7.35 13.62 0.98
CA LYS A 203 7.04 13.26 2.37
C LYS A 203 8.26 12.66 3.08
N PRO A 204 8.29 12.64 4.44
CA PRO A 204 9.45 12.17 5.21
C PRO A 204 9.97 10.79 4.81
N ASP A 205 9.09 9.82 4.60
CA ASP A 205 9.48 8.45 4.22
C ASP A 205 10.13 8.39 2.83
N ALA A 206 9.65 9.22 1.88
CA ALA A 206 10.24 9.33 0.55
C ALA A 206 11.57 10.08 0.59
N LEU A 207 11.70 11.08 1.47
CA LEU A 207 12.93 11.80 1.72
C LEU A 207 14.03 10.90 2.30
N GLU A 208 13.68 10.04 3.26
CA GLU A 208 14.63 9.11 3.86
C GLU A 208 15.23 8.17 2.80
N LYS A 209 14.40 7.64 1.89
CA LYS A 209 14.87 6.82 0.76
C LYS A 209 15.80 7.57 -0.17
N VAL A 210 15.47 8.83 -0.50
CA VAL A 210 16.33 9.69 -1.34
C VAL A 210 17.66 9.95 -0.63
N GLU A 211 17.66 10.17 0.68
CA GLU A 211 18.87 10.41 1.47
C GLU A 211 19.77 9.16 1.55
N GLN A 212 19.20 7.99 1.80
CA GLN A 212 19.93 6.72 1.75
C GLN A 212 20.56 6.49 0.37
N GLN A 213 19.79 6.73 -0.69
CA GLN A 213 20.29 6.59 -2.06
C GLN A 213 21.37 7.62 -2.40
N LEU A 214 21.24 8.85 -1.90
CA LEU A 214 22.26 9.90 -2.04
C LEU A 214 23.59 9.48 -1.41
N ILE A 215 23.56 8.90 -0.21
CA ILE A 215 24.75 8.40 0.48
C ILE A 215 25.37 7.25 -0.33
N ALA A 216 24.57 6.30 -0.79
CA ALA A 216 25.05 5.16 -1.58
C ALA A 216 25.75 5.63 -2.88
N VAL A 217 25.12 6.54 -3.63
CA VAL A 217 25.70 7.12 -4.85
C VAL A 217 26.98 7.91 -4.55
N THR A 218 27.01 8.68 -3.46
CA THR A 218 28.21 9.42 -3.04
C THR A 218 29.38 8.49 -2.77
N ASN A 219 29.14 7.36 -2.09
CA ASN A 219 30.17 6.37 -1.79
C ASN A 219 30.70 5.72 -3.07
N ILE A 220 29.81 5.34 -4.01
CA ILE A 220 30.24 4.77 -5.29
C ILE A 220 31.04 5.79 -6.09
N ALA A 221 30.58 7.04 -6.21
CA ALA A 221 31.28 8.11 -6.90
C ALA A 221 32.68 8.37 -6.32
N SER A 222 32.80 8.38 -4.99
CA SER A 222 34.07 8.61 -4.29
C SER A 222 35.11 7.52 -4.57
N CYS A 223 34.65 6.28 -4.82
CA CYS A 223 35.45 5.11 -5.11
C CYS A 223 35.63 4.81 -6.60
N SER A 224 35.03 5.62 -7.48
CA SER A 224 35.10 5.42 -8.93
C SER A 224 36.27 6.18 -9.53
N ILE A 225 36.91 5.56 -10.53
CA ILE A 225 38.09 6.14 -11.20
C ILE A 225 37.66 7.15 -12.26
N ASP A 226 36.62 6.82 -13.02
CA ASP A 226 36.06 7.64 -14.08
C ASP A 226 34.53 7.47 -14.16
N GLN A 227 33.90 8.18 -15.09
CA GLN A 227 32.46 8.11 -15.28
C GLN A 227 31.97 6.72 -15.74
N LYS A 228 32.77 5.95 -16.48
CA LYS A 228 32.39 4.63 -16.97
C LYS A 228 32.39 3.60 -15.84
N ASP A 229 33.43 3.64 -15.00
CA ASP A 229 33.54 2.81 -13.79
C ASP A 229 32.37 3.09 -12.84
N PHE A 230 32.03 4.36 -12.66
CA PHE A 230 30.86 4.75 -11.86
C PHE A 230 29.54 4.23 -12.41
N GLU A 231 29.30 4.35 -13.71
CA GLU A 231 28.06 3.86 -14.32
C GLU A 231 27.96 2.34 -14.17
N ALA A 232 29.06 1.61 -14.41
CA ALA A 232 29.11 0.16 -14.22
C ALA A 232 28.81 -0.26 -12.77
N ARG A 233 29.41 0.42 -11.78
CA ARG A 233 29.16 0.14 -10.36
C ARG A 233 27.74 0.49 -9.94
N CYS A 234 27.20 1.60 -10.42
CA CYS A 234 25.81 1.96 -10.17
C CYS A 234 24.84 0.95 -10.78
N MET A 235 25.09 0.48 -12.00
CA MET A 235 24.30 -0.58 -12.63
C MET A 235 24.40 -1.90 -11.85
N ALA A 236 25.56 -2.25 -11.30
CA ALA A 236 25.70 -3.45 -10.50
C ALA A 236 25.01 -3.33 -9.12
N ALA A 237 25.04 -2.15 -8.51
CA ALA A 237 24.55 -1.92 -7.15
C ALA A 237 23.03 -1.64 -7.09
N PHE A 238 22.45 -1.00 -8.11
CA PHE A 238 21.07 -0.54 -8.08
C PHE A 238 20.20 -1.25 -9.11
N PRO A 239 18.96 -1.66 -8.77
CA PRO A 239 18.04 -2.23 -9.73
C PRO A 239 17.55 -1.15 -10.70
N VAL A 240 17.93 -1.25 -11.97
CA VAL A 240 17.49 -0.31 -13.02
C VAL A 240 16.47 -0.97 -13.95
N LYS A 241 15.44 -0.24 -14.40
CA LYS A 241 14.47 -0.74 -15.39
C LYS A 241 15.19 -1.16 -16.67
N GLY A 242 14.94 -2.40 -17.14
CA GLY A 242 15.56 -2.98 -18.34
C GLY A 242 16.84 -3.77 -18.11
N GLN A 243 17.30 -3.92 -16.87
CA GLN A 243 18.46 -4.73 -16.54
C GLN A 243 18.13 -6.23 -16.55
N MET A 244 18.74 -7.01 -17.46
CA MET A 244 18.72 -8.46 -17.37
C MET A 244 19.56 -8.90 -16.16
N LYS A 245 18.90 -9.42 -15.12
CA LYS A 245 19.60 -10.14 -14.06
C LYS A 245 20.17 -11.43 -14.64
N LEU A 246 21.48 -11.49 -14.86
CA LEU A 246 22.18 -12.77 -14.95
C LEU A 246 22.13 -13.42 -13.56
N LEU A 247 21.10 -14.25 -13.34
CA LEU A 247 21.05 -15.15 -12.20
C LEU A 247 22.14 -16.21 -12.44
N TYR A 248 23.33 -15.99 -11.90
CA TYR A 248 24.25 -17.11 -11.72
C TYR A 248 23.66 -18.02 -10.65
N ALA A 249 23.30 -19.24 -11.05
CA ALA A 249 23.03 -20.31 -10.10
C ALA A 249 24.33 -20.54 -9.30
N ALA A 250 24.28 -20.30 -8.00
CA ALA A 250 25.37 -20.71 -7.13
C ALA A 250 25.44 -22.23 -7.18
N ALA A 251 26.60 -22.75 -7.59
CA ALA A 251 26.96 -24.16 -7.54
C ALA A 251 27.33 -24.58 -6.11
#